data_AF-A0A858RAG4-F1
#
_entry.id   AF-A0A858RAG4-F1
#
_cell.length_a   1.000
_cell.length_b   1.000
_cell.length_c   1.000
_cell.angle_alpha   90.00
_cell.angle_beta   90.00
_cell.angle_gamma   90.00
#
_symmetry.space_group_name_H-M   'P 1'
#
loop_
_entity.id
_entity.type
_entity.pdbx_description
1 polymer ?
#
loop_
_entity_poly.entity_id
_entity_poly.type
_entity_poly.pdbx_seq_one_letter_code
_entity_poly.pdbx_strand_id
1 'polypeptide(L)'
;MADPILDDDPCAGMDLVALRQGLERLVELELSIVKLAEQAESTLPTPDLRAQAVPLLRDLRDLAAKGSEALEARLKALEAERGLYPDD
;
A
#
# COMPACT_ATOMS: atom_id res chain seq x y z
N MET A 1 9.04 17.79 28.33
CA MET A 1 10.09 17.15 27.52
C MET A 1 9.34 16.48 26.38
N ALA A 2 9.65 16.81 25.13
CA ALA A 2 8.96 16.24 23.98
C ALA A 2 9.52 14.82 23.75
N ASP A 3 8.65 13.82 23.70
CA ASP A 3 9.01 12.50 23.20
C ASP A 3 9.30 12.63 21.70
N PRO A 4 10.48 12.21 21.21
CA PRO A 4 10.67 11.97 19.80
C PRO A 4 9.99 10.63 19.51
N ILE A 5 8.69 10.66 19.22
CA ILE A 5 8.13 9.61 18.37
C ILE A 5 8.88 9.81 17.06
N LEU A 6 9.86 8.96 16.82
CA LEU A 6 10.59 8.89 15.57
C LEU A 6 9.54 8.97 14.46
N ASP A 7 9.68 9.96 13.58
CA ASP A 7 9.25 9.86 12.19
C ASP A 7 10.03 8.66 11.60
N ASP A 8 9.66 7.45 12.01
CA ASP A 8 10.11 6.22 11.39
C ASP A 8 9.38 6.15 10.06
N ASP A 9 9.86 6.93 9.09
CA ASP A 9 9.54 6.69 7.69
C ASP A 9 9.80 5.19 7.47
N PRO A 10 8.76 4.36 7.23
CA PRO A 10 8.93 2.92 7.09
C PRO A 10 9.80 2.58 5.87
N CYS A 11 10.08 3.57 5.03
CA CYS A 11 10.92 3.50 3.85
C CYS A 11 12.34 4.06 4.08
N ALA A 12 12.66 4.50 5.31
CA ALA A 12 13.97 5.03 5.66
C ALA A 12 15.06 3.98 5.40
N GLY A 13 16.06 4.35 4.60
CA GLY A 13 17.17 3.46 4.24
C GLY A 13 16.89 2.48 3.09
N MET A 14 15.69 2.47 2.51
CA MET A 14 15.41 1.72 1.28
C MET A 14 16.01 2.42 0.06
N ASP A 15 16.59 1.66 -0.87
CA ASP A 15 17.07 2.17 -2.15
C ASP A 15 15.95 2.21 -3.22
N LEU A 16 16.24 2.81 -4.38
CA LEU A 16 15.28 2.93 -5.48
C LEU A 16 14.71 1.58 -5.95
N VAL A 17 15.53 0.52 -5.95
CA VAL A 17 15.09 -0.80 -6.41
C VAL A 17 14.14 -1.41 -5.39
N ALA A 18 14.49 -1.34 -4.11
CA ALA A 18 13.65 -1.82 -3.02
C ALA A 18 12.32 -1.08 -2.94
N LEU A 19 12.32 0.24 -3.17
CA LEU A 19 11.10 1.05 -3.21
C LEU A 19 10.19 0.69 -4.38
N ARG A 20 10.75 0.53 -5.59
CA ARG A 20 9.98 0.10 -6.77
C ARG A 20 9.37 -1.28 -6.58
N GLN A 21 10.15 -2.25 -6.08
CA GLN A 21 9.65 -3.59 -5.77
C GLN A 21 8.60 -3.58 -4.66
N GLY A 22 8.76 -2.72 -3.65
CA GLY A 22 7.77 -2.54 -2.59
C GLY A 22 6.45 -2.01 -3.14
N LEU A 23 6.51 -1.00 -4.00
CA LEU A 23 5.34 -0.42 -4.67
C LEU A 23 4.63 -1.45 -5.57
N GLU A 24 5.38 -2.19 -6.39
CA GLU A 24 4.84 -3.27 -7.22
C GLU A 24 4.07 -4.29 -6.38
N ARG A 25 4.64 -4.75 -5.26
CA ARG A 25 3.99 -5.70 -4.36
C ARG A 25 2.73 -5.14 -3.70
N LEU A 26 2.71 -3.87 -3.35
CA LEU A 26 1.53 -3.24 -2.76
C LEU A 26 0.41 -3.10 -3.78
N VAL A 27 0.72 -2.73 -5.03
CA VAL A 27 -0.26 -2.71 -6.13
C VAL A 27 -0.80 -4.12 -6.42
N GLU A 28 0.06 -5.13 -6.46
CA GLU A 28 -0.37 -6.53 -6.60
C GLU A 28 -1.29 -6.98 -5.46
N LEU A 29 -0.99 -6.56 -4.24
CA LEU A 29 -1.81 -6.82 -3.06
C LEU A 29 -3.18 -6.13 -3.18
N GLU A 30 -3.23 -4.85 -3.56
CA GLU A 30 -4.48 -4.11 -3.78
C GLU A 30 -5.38 -4.83 -4.80
N LEU A 31 -4.82 -5.24 -5.94
CA LEU A 31 -5.54 -5.99 -6.98
C LEU A 31 -6.04 -7.35 -6.45
N SER A 32 -5.25 -8.02 -5.63
CA SER A 32 -5.62 -9.31 -5.02
C SER A 32 -6.75 -9.14 -4.01
N ILE A 33 -6.74 -8.06 -3.23
CA ILE A 33 -7.80 -7.75 -2.26
C ILE A 33 -9.11 -7.41 -2.96
N VAL A 34 -9.06 -6.65 -4.07
CA VAL A 34 -10.26 -6.36 -4.88
C VAL A 34 -10.89 -7.66 -5.40
N LYS A 35 -10.08 -8.54 -6.01
CA LYS A 35 -10.57 -9.86 -6.47
C LYS A 35 -11.14 -10.69 -5.34
N LEU A 36 -10.50 -10.68 -4.17
CA LEU A 36 -10.98 -11.41 -3.00
C LEU A 36 -12.30 -10.83 -2.47
N ALA A 37 -12.51 -9.51 -2.54
CA ALA A 37 -13.76 -8.88 -2.15
C ALA A 37 -14.91 -9.27 -3.09
N GLU A 38 -14.67 -9.27 -4.41
CA GLU A 38 -15.64 -9.74 -5.42
C GLU A 38 -15.99 -11.23 -5.22
N GLN A 39 -14.99 -12.06 -4.91
CA GLN A 39 -15.20 -13.46 -4.58
C GLN A 39 -15.99 -13.61 -3.28
N ALA A 40 -15.65 -12.85 -2.23
CA ALA A 40 -16.34 -12.91 -0.94
C ALA A 40 -17.83 -12.56 -1.06
N GLU A 41 -18.18 -11.57 -1.89
CA GLU A 41 -19.58 -11.22 -2.17
C GLU A 41 -20.37 -12.36 -2.82
N SER A 42 -19.74 -13.14 -3.71
CA SER A 42 -20.40 -14.20 -4.47
C SER A 42 -20.32 -15.60 -3.83
N THR A 43 -19.33 -15.88 -2.98
CA THR A 43 -19.08 -17.21 -2.40
C THR A 43 -19.45 -17.34 -0.93
N LEU A 44 -19.45 -16.26 -0.15
CA LEU A 44 -19.82 -16.36 1.26
C LEU A 44 -21.32 -16.67 1.40
N PRO A 45 -21.70 -17.70 2.17
CA PRO A 45 -23.05 -18.25 2.14
C PRO A 45 -24.07 -17.36 2.85
N THR A 46 -23.66 -16.61 3.87
CA THR A 46 -24.58 -15.82 4.70
C THR A 46 -24.37 -14.31 4.53
N PRO A 47 -25.45 -13.52 4.60
CA PRO A 47 -25.36 -12.06 4.62
C PRO A 47 -24.45 -11.53 5.74
N ASP A 48 -24.47 -12.15 6.92
CA ASP A 48 -23.68 -11.72 8.08
C ASP A 48 -22.17 -11.89 7.85
N LEU A 49 -21.76 -12.98 7.19
CA LEU A 49 -20.36 -13.19 6.83
C LEU A 49 -19.90 -12.18 5.78
N ARG A 50 -20.74 -11.87 4.78
CA ARG A 50 -20.44 -10.83 3.78
C ARG A 50 -20.31 -9.45 4.44
N ALA A 51 -21.22 -9.13 5.35
CA ALA A 51 -21.22 -7.87 6.08
C ALA A 51 -19.98 -7.69 6.99
N GLN A 52 -19.32 -8.78 7.38
CA GLN A 52 -18.06 -8.72 8.14
C GLN A 52 -16.83 -8.74 7.23
N ALA A 53 -16.80 -9.61 6.22
CA ALA A 53 -15.64 -9.81 5.36
C ALA A 53 -15.40 -8.63 4.39
N VAL A 54 -16.45 -8.11 3.76
CA VAL A 54 -16.32 -7.05 2.74
C VAL A 54 -15.75 -5.75 3.32
N PRO A 55 -16.20 -5.25 4.50
CA PRO A 55 -15.57 -4.09 5.12
C PRO A 55 -14.11 -4.33 5.50
N LEU A 56 -13.75 -5.48 6.06
CA LEU A 56 -12.36 -5.79 6.43
C LEU A 56 -11.44 -5.82 5.19
N LEU A 57 -11.91 -6.40 4.08
CA LEU A 57 -11.17 -6.40 2.83
C LEU A 57 -11.01 -4.98 2.27
N ARG A 58 -12.04 -4.14 2.40
CA ARG A 58 -11.95 -2.72 2.04
C ARG A 58 -10.90 -1.99 2.91
N ASP A 59 -10.93 -2.19 4.22
CA ASP A 59 -9.98 -1.57 5.14
C ASP A 59 -8.54 -2.00 4.84
N LEU A 60 -8.33 -3.29 4.52
CA LEU A 60 -7.02 -3.80 4.09
C LEU A 60 -6.55 -3.17 2.78
N ARG A 61 -7.44 -3.00 1.81
CA ARG A 61 -7.13 -2.32 0.54
C ARG A 61 -6.75 -0.86 0.79
N ASP A 62 -7.52 -0.16 1.62
CA ASP A 62 -7.28 1.25 1.92
C ASP A 62 -5.97 1.43 2.70
N LEU A 63 -5.58 0.47 3.54
CA LEU A 63 -4.27 0.44 4.18
C LEU A 63 -3.14 0.21 3.17
N ALA A 64 -3.30 -0.73 2.24
CA ALA A 64 -2.31 -0.97 1.18
C ALA A 64 -2.14 0.27 0.29
N ALA A 65 -3.23 0.93 -0.11
CA ALA A 65 -3.20 2.15 -0.91
C ALA A 65 -2.44 3.30 -0.22
N LYS A 66 -2.67 3.52 1.08
CA LYS A 66 -1.88 4.49 1.87
C LYS A 66 -0.39 4.13 1.90
N GLY A 67 -0.07 2.85 1.99
CA GLY A 67 1.31 2.37 1.88
C GLY A 67 1.92 2.67 0.51
N SER A 68 1.18 2.40 -0.57
CA SER A 68 1.58 2.68 -1.94
C SER A 68 1.88 4.17 -2.15
N GLU A 69 0.99 5.05 -1.68
CA GLU A 69 1.18 6.51 -1.73
C GLU A 69 2.45 6.95 -0.99
N ALA A 70 2.73 6.38 0.18
CA ALA A 70 3.93 6.70 0.96
C ALA A 70 5.22 6.24 0.25
N LEU A 71 5.24 5.01 -0.29
CA LEU A 71 6.40 4.51 -1.07
C LEU A 71 6.59 5.32 -2.35
N GLU A 72 5.52 5.68 -3.05
CA GLU A 72 5.60 6.48 -4.27
C GLU A 72 6.15 7.88 -3.98
N ALA A 73 5.70 8.53 -2.90
CA ALA A 73 6.23 9.81 -2.46
C ALA A 73 7.73 9.72 -2.14
N ARG A 74 8.16 8.65 -1.45
CA ARG A 74 9.58 8.43 -1.14
C ARG A 74 10.41 8.15 -2.38
N LEU A 75 9.88 7.34 -3.31
CA LEU A 75 10.53 7.04 -4.59
C LEU A 75 10.76 8.33 -5.39
N LYS A 76 9.73 9.16 -5.56
CA LYS A 76 9.83 10.45 -6.25
C LYS A 76 10.85 11.39 -5.60
N ALA A 77 10.89 11.44 -4.27
CA ALA A 77 11.87 12.23 -3.54
C ALA A 77 13.31 11.77 -3.84
N LEU A 78 13.57 10.46 -3.79
CA LEU A 78 14.90 9.89 -4.09
C LEU A 78 15.31 10.02 -5.56
N GLU A 79 14.37 9.92 -6.48
CA GLU A 79 14.59 10.14 -7.90
C GLU A 79 15.03 11.60 -8.15
N ALA A 80 14.30 12.56 -7.56
CA ALA A 80 14.65 13.98 -7.63
C ALA A 80 16.02 14.28 -6.99
N GLU A 81 16.33 13.70 -5.82
CA GLU A 81 17.65 13.83 -5.17
C GLU A 81 18.81 13.33 -6.04
N ARG A 82 18.55 12.33 -6.90
CA ARG A 82 19.55 11.74 -7.81
C ARG A 82 19.55 12.36 -9.21
N GLY A 83 18.71 13.36 -9.46
CA GLY A 83 18.56 13.99 -10.78
C GLY A 83 17.95 13.06 -11.83
N LEU A 84 17.23 12.01 -11.40
CA LEU A 84 16.47 11.12 -12.27
C LEU A 84 15.05 11.68 -12.32
N TYR A 85 14.65 12.27 -13.43
CA TYR A 85 13.27 12.71 -13.62
C TYR A 85 12.48 11.60 -14.33
N PRO A 86 11.20 11.40 -13.97
CA PRO A 86 10.37 10.36 -14.59
C PRO A 86 10.08 10.59 -16.10
N ASP A 87 10.50 11.73 -16.65
CA ASP A 87 10.26 12.15 -18.05
C ASP A 87 11.54 12.25 -18.91
N ASP A 88 12.72 11.83 -18.42
CA ASP A 88 13.99 11.76 -19.21
C ASP A 88 14.42 10.32 -19.52
#